data_AF-A0A6I1K0T8-F1
#
_entry.id   AF-A0A6I1K0T8-F1
#
_cell.length_a   1.000
_cell.length_b   1.000
_cell.length_c   1.000
_cell.angle_alpha   90.00
_cell.angle_beta   90.00
_cell.angle_gamma   90.00
#
_symmetry.space_group_name_H-M   'P 1'
#
loop_
_entity.id
_entity.type
_entity.pdbx_description
1 polymer ?
#
loop_
_entity_poly.entity_id
_entity_poly.type
_entity_poly.pdbx_seq_one_letter_code
_entity_poly.pdbx_strand_id
1 'polypeptide(L)'
;MQPLSRRSLVLGLSVSVLCPPAKTIGADSPAARPLRVCLVSGSQDSKPYRTDDSLAALARYLEAEHKMTCTLLTWDAASAGFRGIERLLEADAAVFFVRRKTPNAHNLDVLRRFFASGRGFVALRSTSHAWENWPDFDAEVLGAKYAGAKGGNFGNVDKLTRKPHPIWAGTEAFDTKCDIYRYGPVAPDVRVLMEGENQNGVMPVAWTRVHRGARLFHLALGYAYDLEQPAFRRIVANGLRWVSEK
;
A
#
# COMPACT_ATOMS: atom_id res chain seq x y z
N MET A 1 -8.91 -93.77 -0.62
CA MET A 1 -8.52 -92.94 -1.78
C MET A 1 -9.06 -91.52 -1.56
N GLN A 2 -8.25 -90.62 -1.01
CA GLN A 2 -8.56 -89.19 -0.91
C GLN A 2 -7.98 -88.46 -2.13
N PRO A 3 -8.66 -87.47 -2.73
CA PRO A 3 -8.03 -86.57 -3.68
C PRO A 3 -7.43 -85.35 -2.98
N LEU A 4 -6.17 -85.10 -3.33
CA LEU A 4 -5.31 -84.04 -2.84
C LEU A 4 -5.78 -82.64 -3.27
N SER A 5 -5.83 -81.74 -2.29
CA SER A 5 -5.99 -80.29 -2.44
C SER A 5 -4.75 -79.68 -3.13
N ARG A 6 -4.94 -79.03 -4.28
CA ARG A 6 -3.92 -78.19 -4.93
C ARG A 6 -3.85 -76.85 -4.19
N ARG A 7 -2.79 -76.64 -3.40
CA ARG A 7 -2.40 -75.32 -2.91
C ARG A 7 -1.58 -74.61 -3.98
N SER A 8 -2.14 -73.56 -4.57
CA SER A 8 -1.38 -72.62 -5.41
C SER A 8 -0.54 -71.71 -4.52
N LEU A 9 0.79 -71.84 -4.62
CA LEU A 9 1.77 -70.99 -3.96
C LEU A 9 1.87 -69.68 -4.78
N VAL A 10 1.36 -68.57 -4.25
CA VAL A 10 1.61 -67.24 -4.83
C VAL A 10 2.93 -66.72 -4.25
N LEU A 11 3.98 -66.69 -5.07
CA LEU A 11 5.26 -66.08 -4.73
C LEU A 11 5.06 -64.54 -4.72
N GLY A 12 5.00 -63.94 -3.53
CA GLY A 12 4.99 -62.50 -3.38
C GLY A 12 6.36 -61.91 -3.70
N LEU A 13 6.48 -61.21 -4.83
CA LEU A 13 7.64 -60.41 -5.16
C LEU A 13 7.57 -59.09 -4.38
N SER A 14 8.18 -59.04 -3.19
CA SER A 14 8.36 -57.78 -2.46
C SER A 14 9.42 -56.93 -3.17
N VAL A 15 8.98 -55.98 -3.99
CA VAL A 15 9.85 -54.93 -4.53
C VAL A 15 10.06 -53.89 -3.43
N SER A 16 11.18 -53.97 -2.73
CA SER A 16 11.62 -52.93 -1.81
C SER A 16 12.01 -51.69 -2.63
N VAL A 17 11.10 -50.73 -2.73
CA VAL A 17 11.40 -49.39 -3.26
C VAL A 17 12.31 -48.70 -2.25
N LEU A 18 13.61 -48.62 -2.56
CA LEU A 18 14.57 -47.84 -1.80
C LEU A 18 14.20 -46.36 -1.94
N CYS A 19 13.53 -45.80 -0.95
CA CYS A 19 13.28 -44.37 -0.87
C CYS A 19 14.61 -43.66 -0.58
N PRO A 20 15.11 -42.76 -1.45
CA PRO A 20 16.32 -42.02 -1.14
C PRO A 20 16.07 -41.13 0.09
N PRO A 21 17.08 -40.90 0.96
CA PRO A 21 16.90 -40.07 2.13
C PRO A 21 16.44 -38.67 1.70
N ALA A 22 15.40 -38.18 2.35
CA ALA A 22 14.93 -36.82 2.18
C ALA A 22 16.11 -35.87 2.43
N LYS A 23 16.52 -35.12 1.40
CA LYS A 23 17.42 -33.98 1.58
C LYS A 23 16.72 -32.99 2.49
N THR A 24 17.13 -32.94 3.75
CA THR A 24 16.92 -31.77 4.61
C THR A 24 17.71 -30.62 3.99
N ILE A 25 17.07 -29.89 3.07
CA ILE A 25 17.56 -28.59 2.66
C ILE A 25 17.10 -27.61 3.73
N GLY A 26 17.86 -27.56 4.82
CA GLY A 26 17.94 -26.36 5.65
C GLY A 26 18.63 -25.29 4.82
N ALA A 27 17.88 -24.64 3.94
CA ALA A 27 18.28 -23.37 3.39
C ALA A 27 17.79 -22.30 4.35
N ASP A 28 18.66 -21.89 5.27
CA ASP A 28 18.62 -20.52 5.77
C ASP A 28 18.76 -19.62 4.52
N SER A 29 17.60 -19.25 3.97
CA SER A 29 17.55 -18.17 3.00
C SER A 29 18.18 -16.96 3.68
N PRO A 30 19.17 -16.28 3.07
CA PRO A 30 19.74 -15.08 3.67
C PRO A 30 18.58 -14.16 4.01
N ALA A 31 18.47 -13.79 5.29
CA ALA A 31 17.34 -13.02 5.79
C ALA A 31 17.12 -11.83 4.85
N ALA A 32 15.95 -11.77 4.21
CA ALA A 32 15.66 -10.75 3.21
C ALA A 32 15.96 -9.38 3.83
N ARG A 33 16.79 -8.57 3.14
CA ARG A 33 17.17 -7.26 3.63
C ARG A 33 15.92 -6.43 3.97
N PRO A 34 15.95 -5.59 5.02
CA PRO A 34 14.82 -4.73 5.34
C PRO A 34 14.34 -3.93 4.13
N LEU A 35 13.02 -3.81 3.98
CA LEU A 35 12.41 -3.00 2.92
C LEU A 35 12.70 -1.53 3.20
N ARG A 36 13.32 -0.82 2.25
CA ARG A 36 13.60 0.62 2.38
C ARG A 36 12.38 1.41 1.94
N VAL A 37 11.79 2.17 2.86
CA VAL A 37 10.56 2.93 2.64
C VAL A 37 10.84 4.43 2.77
N CYS A 38 10.46 5.21 1.76
CA CYS A 38 10.49 6.66 1.84
C CYS A 38 9.09 7.20 2.17
N LEU A 39 8.94 7.93 3.27
CA LEU A 39 7.69 8.57 3.67
C LEU A 39 7.77 10.06 3.30
N VAL A 40 6.83 10.53 2.50
CA VAL A 40 6.80 11.90 1.97
C VAL A 40 5.64 12.66 2.62
N SER A 41 5.98 13.61 3.49
CA SER A 41 5.08 14.39 4.33
C SER A 41 4.93 15.82 3.81
N GLY A 42 3.71 16.25 3.52
CA GLY A 42 3.48 17.58 2.97
C GLY A 42 2.14 18.20 3.33
N SER A 43 1.69 18.05 4.57
CA SER A 43 0.52 18.76 5.09
C SER A 43 0.50 18.94 6.62
N GLN A 44 1.66 19.18 7.24
CA GLN A 44 1.78 19.34 8.71
C GLN A 44 0.93 20.49 9.27
N ASP A 45 0.78 21.56 8.50
CA ASP A 45 -0.01 22.75 8.81
C ASP A 45 -1.52 22.50 8.90
N SER A 46 -1.99 21.34 8.42
CA SER A 46 -3.38 20.94 8.50
C SER A 46 -3.65 20.14 9.78
N LYS A 47 -4.41 20.74 10.72
CA LYS A 47 -4.84 20.10 11.98
C LYS A 47 -5.38 18.67 11.82
N PRO A 48 -6.24 18.35 10.84
CA PRO A 48 -6.73 16.97 10.69
C PRO A 48 -5.69 15.99 10.15
N TYR A 49 -4.56 16.45 9.58
CA TYR A 49 -3.56 15.58 8.94
C TYR A 49 -2.27 15.45 9.73
N ARG A 50 -1.67 16.57 10.19
CA ARG A 50 -0.41 16.61 10.98
C ARG A 50 0.63 15.61 10.45
N THR A 51 0.90 15.69 9.14
CA THR A 51 1.55 14.61 8.41
C THR A 51 2.97 14.31 8.88
N ASP A 52 3.71 15.29 9.40
CA ASP A 52 5.07 15.04 9.92
C ASP A 52 4.99 14.16 11.17
N ASP A 53 4.07 14.48 12.09
CA ASP A 53 3.87 13.72 13.32
C ASP A 53 3.35 12.31 13.01
N SER A 54 2.31 12.22 12.17
CA SER A 54 1.65 10.96 11.84
C SER A 54 2.58 10.03 11.05
N LEU A 55 3.36 10.55 10.09
CA LEU A 55 4.33 9.74 9.35
C LEU A 55 5.57 9.40 10.17
N ALA A 56 6.02 10.26 11.10
CA ALA A 56 7.08 9.90 12.04
C ALA A 56 6.65 8.76 12.98
N ALA A 57 5.40 8.79 13.47
CA ALA A 57 4.85 7.69 14.26
C ALA A 57 4.70 6.40 13.45
N LEU A 58 4.23 6.50 12.20
CA LEU A 58 4.15 5.37 11.29
C LEU A 58 5.54 4.79 11.00
N ALA A 59 6.55 5.61 10.74
CA ALA A 59 7.92 5.16 10.50
C ALA A 59 8.46 4.32 11.66
N ARG A 60 8.31 4.80 12.91
CA ARG A 60 8.71 4.06 14.12
C ARG A 60 8.00 2.70 14.21
N TYR A 61 6.70 2.66 13.92
CA TYR A 61 5.93 1.41 13.88
C TYR A 61 6.44 0.43 12.82
N LEU A 62 6.71 0.92 11.60
CA LEU A 62 7.20 0.08 10.50
C LEU A 62 8.61 -0.47 10.80
N GLU A 63 9.46 0.32 11.43
CA GLU A 63 10.80 -0.09 11.84
C GLU A 63 10.75 -1.12 12.97
N ALA A 64 9.95 -0.87 14.01
CA ALA A 64 9.86 -1.75 15.18
C ALA A 64 9.19 -3.09 14.88
N GLU A 65 8.11 -3.10 14.08
CA GLU A 65 7.25 -4.28 13.95
C GLU A 65 7.29 -4.95 12.57
N HIS A 66 7.80 -4.26 11.53
CA HIS A 66 7.65 -4.71 10.15
C HIS A 66 8.95 -4.97 9.38
N LYS A 67 10.12 -4.85 10.03
CA LYS A 67 11.45 -5.01 9.41
C LYS A 67 11.63 -4.11 8.18
N MET A 68 11.24 -2.85 8.32
CA MET A 68 11.43 -1.82 7.30
C MET A 68 12.47 -0.80 7.79
N THR A 69 13.16 -0.14 6.87
CA THR A 69 14.01 1.01 7.17
C THR A 69 13.36 2.24 6.57
N CYS A 70 13.07 3.25 7.40
CA CYS A 70 12.28 4.39 6.96
C CYS A 70 13.16 5.63 6.77
N THR A 71 12.86 6.40 5.71
CA THR A 71 13.38 7.76 5.52
C THR A 71 12.19 8.71 5.43
N LEU A 72 12.13 9.71 6.30
CA LEU A 72 11.10 10.73 6.26
C LEU A 72 11.60 11.97 5.49
N LEU A 73 10.84 12.37 4.48
CA LEU A 73 10.98 13.64 3.76
C LEU A 73 9.84 14.56 4.20
N THR A 74 10.17 15.74 4.68
CA THR A 74 9.20 16.77 5.05
C THR A 74 9.26 17.95 4.08
N TRP A 75 8.11 18.58 3.85
CA TRP A 75 8.02 19.75 3.00
C TRP A 75 8.77 20.94 3.61
N ASP A 76 9.73 21.48 2.87
CA ASP A 76 10.47 22.70 3.17
C ASP A 76 9.91 23.85 2.32
N ALA A 77 9.18 24.76 2.98
CA ALA A 77 8.58 25.92 2.32
C ALA A 77 9.64 26.87 1.74
N ALA A 78 10.82 26.97 2.34
CA ALA A 78 11.87 27.88 1.87
C ALA A 78 12.44 27.46 0.52
N SER A 79 12.55 26.16 0.27
CA SER A 79 12.98 25.62 -1.02
C SER A 79 11.82 25.28 -1.96
N ALA A 80 10.56 25.40 -1.49
CA ALA A 80 9.38 24.88 -2.17
C ALA A 80 9.59 23.40 -2.60
N GLY A 81 10.07 22.56 -1.69
CA GLY A 81 10.41 21.18 -2.03
C GLY A 81 10.72 20.32 -0.81
N PHE A 82 11.34 19.17 -1.05
CA PHE A 82 11.81 18.25 -0.03
C PHE A 82 13.34 18.19 -0.09
N ARG A 83 14.01 18.37 1.05
CA ARG A 83 15.47 18.27 1.11
C ARG A 83 15.91 16.81 0.95
N GLY A 84 16.83 16.56 0.02
CA GLY A 84 17.30 15.20 -0.29
C GLY A 84 16.20 14.33 -0.89
N ILE A 85 15.36 14.90 -1.77
CA ILE A 85 14.27 14.22 -2.48
C ILE A 85 14.76 13.00 -3.28
N GLU A 86 16.03 12.95 -3.65
CA GLU A 86 16.69 11.87 -4.40
C GLU A 86 16.61 10.52 -3.66
N ARG A 87 16.52 10.55 -2.32
CA ARG A 87 16.32 9.34 -1.50
C ARG A 87 15.04 8.59 -1.86
N LEU A 88 14.06 9.27 -2.46
CA LEU A 88 12.86 8.65 -3.02
C LEU A 88 13.20 7.63 -4.14
N LEU A 89 14.20 7.92 -4.97
CA LEU A 89 14.64 7.05 -6.07
C LEU A 89 15.50 5.88 -5.60
N GLU A 90 16.03 5.97 -4.37
CA GLU A 90 16.81 4.91 -3.73
C GLU A 90 15.92 3.90 -3.01
N ALA A 91 14.73 4.31 -2.55
CA ALA A 91 13.81 3.47 -1.79
C ALA A 91 13.21 2.32 -2.61
N ASP A 92 12.78 1.25 -1.93
CA ASP A 92 12.10 0.12 -2.57
C ASP A 92 10.60 0.43 -2.78
N ALA A 93 10.00 1.18 -1.85
CA ALA A 93 8.65 1.73 -1.95
C ALA A 93 8.51 3.07 -1.23
N ALA A 94 7.39 3.76 -1.43
CA ALA A 94 7.11 5.03 -0.77
C ALA A 94 5.70 5.11 -0.15
N VAL A 95 5.55 6.00 0.83
CA VAL A 95 4.25 6.47 1.33
C VAL A 95 4.14 7.96 1.05
N PHE A 96 3.06 8.39 0.41
CA PHE A 96 2.77 9.80 0.18
C PHE A 96 1.58 10.22 1.03
N PHE A 97 1.79 11.26 1.85
CA PHE A 97 0.72 11.99 2.51
C PHE A 97 0.97 13.49 2.35
N VAL A 98 0.56 14.00 1.19
CA VAL A 98 0.85 15.37 0.75
C VAL A 98 -0.44 16.06 0.33
N ARG A 99 -0.47 17.40 0.45
CA ARG A 99 -1.63 18.20 0.07
C ARG A 99 -1.21 19.53 -0.52
N ARG A 100 -1.71 19.86 -1.71
CA ARG A 100 -1.71 21.23 -2.28
C ARG A 100 -0.32 21.89 -2.24
N LYS A 101 0.72 21.16 -2.65
CA LYS A 101 2.10 21.66 -2.73
C LYS A 101 2.46 22.00 -4.17
N THR A 102 3.31 23.01 -4.33
CA THR A 102 3.87 23.42 -5.62
C THR A 102 5.37 23.17 -5.59
N PRO A 103 5.83 21.93 -5.83
CA PRO A 103 7.25 21.60 -5.83
C PRO A 103 8.02 22.43 -6.86
N ASN A 104 9.24 22.83 -6.50
CA ASN A 104 10.20 23.42 -7.43
C ASN A 104 10.53 22.46 -8.59
N ALA A 105 11.12 22.98 -9.67
CA ALA A 105 11.36 22.22 -10.89
C ALA A 105 12.16 20.92 -10.64
N HIS A 106 13.18 20.98 -9.78
CA HIS A 106 13.99 19.81 -9.42
C HIS A 106 13.18 18.73 -8.69
N ASN A 107 12.40 19.11 -7.67
CA ASN A 107 11.54 18.18 -6.94
C ASN A 107 10.46 17.59 -7.83
N LEU A 108 9.86 18.40 -8.71
CA LEU A 108 8.86 17.91 -9.66
C LEU A 108 9.46 16.88 -10.64
N ASP A 109 10.69 17.10 -11.13
CA ASP A 109 11.41 16.12 -11.95
C ASP A 109 11.63 14.80 -11.20
N VAL A 110 12.16 14.86 -9.97
CA VAL A 110 12.41 13.65 -9.16
C VAL A 110 11.11 12.90 -8.86
N LEU A 111 10.01 13.61 -8.54
CA LEU A 111 8.69 13.01 -8.36
C LEU A 111 8.22 12.29 -9.64
N ARG A 112 8.31 12.93 -10.80
CA ARG A 112 7.94 12.33 -12.09
C ARG A 112 8.76 11.07 -12.39
N ARG A 113 10.07 11.12 -12.13
CA ARG A 113 10.96 9.97 -12.27
C ARG A 113 10.58 8.83 -11.34
N PHE A 114 10.22 9.12 -10.09
CA PHE A 114 9.73 8.11 -9.16
C PHE A 114 8.46 7.42 -9.69
N PHE A 115 7.43 8.19 -10.06
CA PHE A 115 6.17 7.63 -10.56
C PHE A 115 6.31 6.90 -11.90
N ALA A 116 7.37 7.17 -12.67
CA ALA A 116 7.72 6.45 -13.89
C ALA A 116 8.64 5.23 -13.68
N SER A 117 9.19 5.03 -12.47
CA SER A 117 10.28 4.06 -12.23
C SER A 117 9.84 2.60 -12.05
N GLY A 118 8.53 2.34 -11.96
CA GLY A 118 7.99 1.03 -11.59
C GLY A 118 8.08 0.72 -10.09
N ARG A 119 8.54 1.66 -9.25
CA ARG A 119 8.55 1.50 -7.79
C ARG A 119 7.15 1.64 -7.22
N GLY A 120 6.79 0.72 -6.33
CA GLY A 120 5.48 0.72 -5.71
C GLY A 120 5.31 1.80 -4.64
N PHE A 121 4.07 2.23 -4.41
CA PHE A 121 3.79 3.23 -3.38
C PHE A 121 2.38 3.14 -2.78
N VAL A 122 2.26 3.65 -1.56
CA VAL A 122 1.00 3.88 -0.88
C VAL A 122 0.68 5.38 -0.92
N ALA A 123 -0.51 5.74 -1.40
CA ALA A 123 -1.01 7.11 -1.40
C ALA A 123 -2.11 7.25 -0.34
N LEU A 124 -1.94 8.19 0.58
CA LEU A 124 -2.87 8.44 1.69
C LEU A 124 -3.66 9.72 1.47
N ARG A 125 -4.96 9.68 1.81
CA ARG A 125 -5.86 10.83 1.97
C ARG A 125 -5.72 11.84 0.82
N SER A 126 -5.13 13.00 1.11
CA SER A 126 -5.05 14.16 0.23
C SER A 126 -4.05 14.03 -0.92
N THR A 127 -3.33 12.91 -1.00
CA THR A 127 -2.37 12.68 -2.08
C THR A 127 -3.03 12.72 -3.47
N SER A 128 -4.34 12.47 -3.56
CA SER A 128 -5.13 12.70 -4.79
C SER A 128 -5.20 14.16 -5.26
N HIS A 129 -4.69 15.10 -4.48
CA HIS A 129 -4.52 16.50 -4.88
C HIS A 129 -3.24 17.06 -4.21
N ALA A 130 -2.17 16.26 -4.30
CA ALA A 130 -0.87 16.59 -3.73
C ALA A 130 -0.21 17.80 -4.42
N TRP A 131 -0.31 17.90 -5.75
CA TRP A 131 0.55 18.75 -6.57
C TRP A 131 -0.25 19.79 -7.38
N GLU A 132 -0.06 21.07 -7.09
CA GLU A 132 -0.75 22.16 -7.81
C GLU A 132 -0.22 22.33 -9.24
N ASN A 133 1.09 22.12 -9.45
CA ASN A 133 1.72 22.20 -10.77
C ASN A 133 1.78 20.85 -11.50
N TRP A 134 0.99 19.86 -11.07
CA TRP A 134 0.69 18.63 -11.81
C TRP A 134 -0.79 18.27 -11.64
N PRO A 135 -1.69 19.06 -12.25
CA PRO A 135 -3.13 19.01 -11.98
C PRO A 135 -3.79 17.67 -12.34
N ASP A 136 -3.18 16.89 -13.23
CA ASP A 136 -3.70 15.58 -13.67
C ASP A 136 -3.04 14.38 -13.01
N PHE A 137 -2.23 14.59 -11.97
CA PHE A 137 -1.58 13.51 -11.21
C PHE A 137 -2.57 12.43 -10.74
N ASP A 138 -3.75 12.82 -10.28
CA ASP A 138 -4.78 11.93 -9.76
C ASP A 138 -5.36 10.98 -10.81
N ALA A 139 -5.78 11.52 -11.96
CA ALA A 139 -6.26 10.73 -13.07
C ALA A 139 -5.12 9.93 -13.72
N GLU A 140 -3.98 10.57 -13.96
CA GLU A 140 -2.83 9.95 -14.63
C GLU A 140 -2.27 8.79 -13.80
N VAL A 141 -1.98 9.03 -12.52
CA VAL A 141 -1.24 8.10 -11.66
C VAL A 141 -2.20 7.27 -10.81
N LEU A 142 -3.11 7.88 -10.05
CA LEU A 142 -4.01 7.14 -9.14
C LEU A 142 -5.19 6.47 -9.86
N GLY A 143 -5.53 6.92 -11.06
CA GLY A 143 -6.60 6.35 -11.88
C GLY A 143 -8.00 6.85 -11.50
N ALA A 144 -8.13 7.93 -10.74
CA ALA A 144 -9.42 8.53 -10.42
C ALA A 144 -9.28 10.04 -10.21
N LYS A 145 -10.04 10.83 -10.95
CA LYS A 145 -10.02 12.29 -10.83
C LYS A 145 -10.69 12.72 -9.53
N TYR A 146 -9.97 13.44 -8.67
CA TYR A 146 -10.55 14.14 -7.53
C TYR A 146 -11.39 15.32 -8.02
N ALA A 147 -12.60 15.50 -7.47
CA ALA A 147 -13.61 16.44 -8.00
C ALA A 147 -13.25 17.96 -7.91
N GLY A 148 -12.06 18.33 -7.43
CA GLY A 148 -11.46 19.64 -7.73
C GLY A 148 -11.75 20.80 -6.75
N ALA A 149 -11.27 22.00 -7.12
CA ALA A 149 -10.95 23.15 -6.26
C ALA A 149 -12.10 23.79 -5.44
N LYS A 150 -13.37 23.45 -5.73
CA LYS A 150 -14.54 23.93 -4.98
C LYS A 150 -14.91 23.04 -3.78
N GLY A 151 -14.04 22.09 -3.44
CA GLY A 151 -14.25 21.12 -2.38
C GLY A 151 -14.69 19.78 -2.97
N GLY A 152 -13.84 18.77 -2.79
CA GLY A 152 -14.17 17.39 -3.11
C GLY A 152 -14.60 16.58 -1.89
N ASN A 153 -14.98 17.22 -0.79
CA ASN A 153 -15.54 16.54 0.38
C ASN A 153 -16.95 16.02 0.02
N PHE A 154 -17.22 14.76 0.33
CA PHE A 154 -18.47 14.06 0.04
C PHE A 154 -19.27 13.72 1.30
N GLY A 155 -18.88 14.25 2.46
CA GLY A 155 -19.46 14.00 3.77
C GLY A 155 -18.67 12.97 4.58
N ASN A 156 -18.96 12.90 5.87
CA ASN A 156 -18.45 11.85 6.75
C ASN A 156 -18.99 10.49 6.29
N VAL A 157 -18.20 9.44 6.51
CA VAL A 157 -18.63 8.08 6.18
C VAL A 157 -19.47 7.49 7.31
N ASP A 158 -20.59 6.87 6.96
CA ASP A 158 -21.45 6.15 7.89
C ASP A 158 -21.11 4.66 7.92
N LYS A 159 -20.68 4.11 6.78
CA LYS A 159 -20.35 2.69 6.62
C LYS A 159 -19.20 2.45 5.66
N LEU A 160 -18.30 1.55 6.06
CA LEU A 160 -17.19 1.06 5.23
C LEU A 160 -17.44 -0.39 4.79
N THR A 161 -17.32 -0.65 3.49
CA THR A 161 -17.47 -1.99 2.91
C THR A 161 -16.17 -2.40 2.22
N ARG A 162 -15.53 -3.48 2.70
CA ARG A 162 -14.29 -4.02 2.14
C ARG A 162 -14.56 -5.16 1.16
N LYS A 163 -13.82 -5.20 0.06
CA LYS A 163 -13.72 -6.35 -0.85
C LYS A 163 -12.50 -7.20 -0.48
N PRO A 164 -12.52 -8.54 -0.61
CA PRO A 164 -11.40 -9.40 -0.21
C PRO A 164 -10.07 -9.01 -0.88
N HIS A 165 -9.01 -8.85 -0.07
CA HIS A 165 -7.66 -8.54 -0.53
C HIS A 165 -6.60 -8.83 0.56
N PRO A 166 -5.38 -9.26 0.20
CA PRO A 166 -4.29 -9.50 1.18
C PRO A 166 -3.91 -8.28 2.03
N ILE A 167 -4.18 -7.05 1.54
CA ILE A 167 -3.91 -5.81 2.29
C ILE A 167 -4.69 -5.78 3.62
N TRP A 168 -5.80 -6.50 3.73
CA TRP A 168 -6.62 -6.60 4.95
C TRP A 168 -6.15 -7.67 5.93
N ALA A 169 -5.10 -8.44 5.61
CA ALA A 169 -4.68 -9.58 6.41
C ALA A 169 -4.27 -9.17 7.85
N GLY A 170 -4.89 -9.82 8.83
CA GLY A 170 -4.65 -9.55 10.26
C GLY A 170 -5.10 -8.15 10.70
N THR A 171 -6.13 -7.60 10.05
CA THR A 171 -6.71 -6.29 10.40
C THR A 171 -8.15 -6.48 10.84
N GLU A 172 -8.50 -5.86 11.96
CA GLU A 172 -9.89 -5.77 12.39
C GLU A 172 -10.65 -4.70 11.59
N ALA A 173 -11.95 -4.57 11.85
CA ALA A 173 -12.69 -3.39 11.44
C ALA A 173 -12.09 -2.14 12.12
N PHE A 174 -12.11 -1.00 11.43
CA PHE A 174 -11.75 0.29 12.00
C PHE A 174 -12.81 1.31 11.59
N ASP A 175 -13.04 2.29 12.44
CA ASP A 175 -13.88 3.44 12.13
C ASP A 175 -13.03 4.60 11.60
N THR A 176 -13.67 5.60 11.02
CA THR A 176 -12.96 6.83 10.67
C THR A 176 -13.87 8.02 10.92
N LYS A 177 -13.26 9.10 11.40
CA LYS A 177 -13.92 10.40 11.57
C LYS A 177 -13.70 11.31 10.36
N CYS A 178 -13.15 10.76 9.27
CA CYS A 178 -12.90 11.47 8.04
C CYS A 178 -14.17 11.72 7.24
N ASP A 179 -14.17 12.86 6.56
CA ASP A 179 -14.91 12.99 5.32
C ASP A 179 -14.26 12.15 4.21
N ILE A 180 -15.09 11.56 3.37
CA ILE A 180 -14.64 10.88 2.15
C ILE A 180 -14.62 11.86 0.99
N TYR A 181 -13.85 11.55 -0.05
CA TYR A 181 -13.75 12.41 -1.23
C TYR A 181 -14.67 11.95 -2.35
N ARG A 182 -15.15 12.92 -3.14
CA ARG A 182 -15.78 12.69 -4.43
C ARG A 182 -14.69 12.43 -5.47
N TYR A 183 -14.83 11.30 -6.15
CA TYR A 183 -14.04 10.95 -7.32
C TYR A 183 -14.94 10.89 -8.55
N GLY A 184 -14.37 11.22 -9.70
CA GLY A 184 -14.97 10.87 -10.99
C GLY A 184 -14.89 9.36 -11.26
N PRO A 185 -15.29 8.92 -12.47
CA PRO A 185 -15.13 7.53 -12.89
C PRO A 185 -13.70 7.04 -12.66
N VAL A 186 -13.57 5.86 -12.07
CA VAL A 186 -12.26 5.19 -11.92
C VAL A 186 -11.83 4.61 -13.26
N ALA A 187 -10.53 4.61 -13.53
CA ALA A 187 -9.96 4.05 -14.75
C ALA A 187 -10.18 2.52 -14.82
N PRO A 188 -10.23 1.91 -16.02
CA PRO A 188 -10.50 0.47 -16.18
C PRO A 188 -9.47 -0.45 -15.51
N ASP A 189 -8.26 0.06 -15.26
CA ASP A 189 -7.15 -0.64 -14.61
C ASP A 189 -7.12 -0.46 -13.08
N VAL A 190 -8.12 0.23 -12.51
CA VAL A 190 -8.31 0.39 -11.07
C VAL A 190 -9.16 -0.74 -10.50
N ARG A 191 -8.67 -1.36 -9.42
CA ARG A 191 -9.43 -2.31 -8.61
C ARG A 191 -9.83 -1.65 -7.29
N VAL A 192 -11.10 -1.27 -7.17
CA VAL A 192 -11.66 -0.79 -5.90
C VAL A 192 -11.61 -1.91 -4.85
N LEU A 193 -11.07 -1.61 -3.68
CA LEU A 193 -10.94 -2.54 -2.55
C LEU A 193 -11.83 -2.17 -1.36
N MET A 194 -12.21 -0.90 -1.22
CA MET A 194 -13.10 -0.44 -0.15
C MET A 194 -13.96 0.72 -0.64
N GLU A 195 -15.22 0.69 -0.23
CA GLU A 195 -16.23 1.72 -0.50
C GLU A 195 -16.69 2.34 0.82
N GLY A 196 -16.90 3.65 0.81
CA GLY A 196 -17.50 4.41 1.89
C GLY A 196 -18.89 4.88 1.47
N GLU A 197 -19.87 4.64 2.32
CA GLU A 197 -21.26 5.03 2.12
C GLU A 197 -21.66 6.08 3.14
N ASN A 198 -22.42 7.08 2.69
CA ASN A 198 -23.13 8.03 3.53
C ASN A 198 -24.42 8.50 2.87
N GLN A 199 -25.12 9.45 3.49
CA GLN A 199 -26.36 10.04 2.96
C GLN A 199 -26.29 10.59 1.51
N ASN A 200 -25.09 10.90 0.99
CA ASN A 200 -24.90 11.41 -0.37
C ASN A 200 -24.66 10.28 -1.39
N GLY A 201 -24.43 9.05 -0.94
CA GLY A 201 -24.21 7.88 -1.76
C GLY A 201 -22.92 7.13 -1.41
N VAL A 202 -22.38 6.40 -2.39
CA VAL A 202 -21.21 5.53 -2.23
C VAL A 202 -20.03 6.08 -3.03
N MET A 203 -18.84 6.11 -2.42
CA MET A 203 -17.59 6.50 -3.07
C MET A 203 -16.48 5.47 -2.80
N PRO A 204 -15.54 5.26 -3.75
CA PRO A 204 -14.36 4.46 -3.49
C PRO A 204 -13.46 5.18 -2.47
N VAL A 205 -13.05 4.44 -1.44
CA VAL A 205 -12.18 4.96 -0.36
C VAL A 205 -10.87 4.19 -0.25
N ALA A 206 -10.74 3.05 -0.93
CA ALA A 206 -9.46 2.41 -1.15
C ALA A 206 -9.44 1.63 -2.47
N TRP A 207 -8.33 1.65 -3.19
CA TRP A 207 -8.16 0.90 -4.42
C TRP A 207 -6.69 0.60 -4.71
N THR A 208 -6.47 -0.36 -5.60
CA THR A 208 -5.16 -0.64 -6.17
C THR A 208 -5.16 -0.41 -7.67
N ARG A 209 -3.98 -0.19 -8.22
CA ARG A 209 -3.74 -0.04 -9.66
C ARG A 209 -2.33 -0.48 -10.00
N VAL A 210 -2.11 -0.90 -11.24
CA VAL A 210 -0.76 -1.04 -11.80
C VAL A 210 -0.57 0.07 -12.83
N HIS A 211 0.37 0.98 -12.58
CA HIS A 211 0.66 2.11 -13.45
C HIS A 211 2.15 2.09 -13.84
N ARG A 212 2.45 1.99 -15.14
CA ARG A 212 3.84 1.92 -15.65
C ARG A 212 4.71 0.89 -14.93
N GLY A 213 4.14 -0.28 -14.64
CA GLY A 213 4.81 -1.37 -13.92
C GLY A 213 4.86 -1.22 -12.39
N ALA A 214 4.49 -0.06 -11.85
CA ALA A 214 4.38 0.15 -10.40
C ALA A 214 3.02 -0.33 -9.89
N ARG A 215 3.01 -1.17 -8.86
CA ARG A 215 1.82 -1.44 -8.06
C ARG A 215 1.60 -0.25 -7.13
N LEU A 216 0.39 0.27 -7.05
CA LEU A 216 0.02 1.30 -6.08
C LEU A 216 -1.19 0.89 -5.25
N PHE A 217 -1.22 1.35 -4.01
CA PHE A 217 -2.37 1.27 -3.13
C PHE A 217 -2.75 2.68 -2.68
N HIS A 218 -3.94 3.13 -3.08
CA HIS A 218 -4.49 4.39 -2.58
C HIS A 218 -5.52 4.11 -1.50
N LEU A 219 -5.37 4.78 -0.36
CA LEU A 219 -6.32 4.80 0.74
C LEU A 219 -6.74 6.25 0.94
N ALA A 220 -7.95 6.61 0.52
CA ALA A 220 -8.46 7.98 0.55
C ALA A 220 -8.85 8.47 1.96
N LEU A 221 -8.72 7.60 2.96
CA LEU A 221 -8.81 7.88 4.40
C LEU A 221 -7.42 8.24 4.97
N GLY A 222 -7.35 8.72 6.21
CA GLY A 222 -6.06 9.01 6.85
C GLY A 222 -6.01 10.36 7.55
N TYR A 223 -7.03 10.73 8.32
CA TYR A 223 -6.81 11.77 9.34
C TYR A 223 -5.78 11.28 10.36
N ALA A 224 -5.17 12.20 11.10
CA ALA A 224 -4.22 11.85 12.17
C ALA A 224 -4.81 10.80 13.13
N TYR A 225 -6.10 10.93 13.45
CA TYR A 225 -6.87 9.95 14.23
C TYR A 225 -6.82 8.53 13.64
N ASP A 226 -6.99 8.39 12.31
CA ASP A 226 -6.98 7.08 11.68
C ASP A 226 -5.60 6.43 11.84
N LEU A 227 -4.51 7.20 11.68
CA LEU A 227 -3.14 6.70 11.81
C LEU A 227 -2.76 6.32 13.25
N GLU A 228 -3.52 6.75 14.27
CA GLU A 228 -3.34 6.27 15.65
C GLU A 228 -3.85 4.82 15.80
N GLN A 229 -4.81 4.40 14.96
CA GLN A 229 -5.44 3.09 15.07
C GLN A 229 -4.48 1.96 14.62
N PRO A 230 -4.35 0.86 15.40
CA PRO A 230 -3.49 -0.27 15.03
C PRO A 230 -3.87 -0.89 13.68
N ALA A 231 -5.17 -1.06 13.42
CA ALA A 231 -5.66 -1.62 12.17
C ALA A 231 -5.25 -0.78 10.95
N PHE A 232 -5.31 0.56 11.05
CA PHE A 232 -4.92 1.45 9.95
C PHE A 232 -3.42 1.37 9.66
N ARG A 233 -2.57 1.41 10.70
CA ARG A 233 -1.11 1.26 10.55
C ARG A 233 -0.75 -0.10 9.94
N ARG A 234 -1.43 -1.17 10.36
CA ARG A 234 -1.26 -2.52 9.80
C ARG A 234 -1.64 -2.57 8.32
N ILE A 235 -2.73 -1.91 7.93
CA ILE A 235 -3.15 -1.78 6.52
C ILE A 235 -2.08 -1.09 5.69
N VAL A 236 -1.51 0.02 6.17
CA VAL A 236 -0.43 0.72 5.45
C VAL A 236 0.79 -0.18 5.30
N ALA A 237 1.17 -0.92 6.35
CA ALA A 237 2.28 -1.85 6.31
C ALA A 237 2.06 -3.03 5.35
N ASN A 238 0.84 -3.59 5.32
CA ASN A 238 0.47 -4.62 4.35
C ASN A 238 0.46 -4.06 2.92
N GLY A 239 -0.04 -2.84 2.73
CA GLY A 239 0.01 -2.10 1.48
C GLY A 239 1.44 -1.96 0.96
N LEU A 240 2.37 -1.52 1.82
CA LEU A 240 3.78 -1.40 1.49
C LEU A 240 4.42 -2.71 1.04
N ARG A 241 4.10 -3.84 1.70
CA ARG A 241 4.57 -5.15 1.25
C ARG A 241 3.99 -5.51 -0.12
N TRP A 242 2.68 -5.37 -0.28
CA TRP A 242 1.99 -5.71 -1.51
C TRP A 242 2.48 -4.90 -2.73
N VAL A 243 2.75 -3.61 -2.55
CA VAL A 243 3.28 -2.76 -3.64
C VAL A 243 4.75 -3.03 -3.96
N SER A 244 5.50 -3.61 -3.03
CA SER A 244 6.94 -3.89 -3.18
C SER A 244 7.23 -5.29 -3.73
N GLU A 245 6.25 -6.18 -3.72
CA GLU A 245 6.32 -7.47 -4.40
C GLU A 245 6.54 -7.23 -5.91
N LYS A 246 7.48 -7.96 -6.49
CA LYS A 246 7.72 -7.97 -7.94
C LYS A 246 7.01 -9.15 -8.55
#